data_AF-A0A7C9U326-F1
#
_entry.id   AF-A0A7C9U326-F1
#
_cell.length_a   1.000
_cell.length_b   1.000
_cell.length_c   1.000
_cell.angle_alpha   90.00
_cell.angle_beta   90.00
_cell.angle_gamma   90.00
#
_symmetry.space_group_name_H-M   'P 1'
#
loop_
_entity.id
_entity.type
_entity.pdbx_description
1 polymer ?
#
loop_
_entity_poly.entity_id
_entity_poly.type
_entity_poly.pdbx_seq_one_letter_code
_entity_poly.pdbx_strand_id
1 'polypeptide(L)' 'MNEFTWVLNDLIINTQANDENRRALTLHEILVLGWLVFYTSDRHYSNLLRECKLTPEQCHEALQGLLELDLIRVR' A
#
# COMPACT_ATOMS: atom_id res chain seq x y z
N MET A 1 15.24 9.42 13.64
CA MET A 1 14.20 8.98 12.69
C MET A 1 13.42 7.90 13.41
N ASN A 2 12.17 8.18 13.80
CA ASN A 2 11.34 7.19 14.48
C ASN A 2 11.09 6.00 13.56
N GLU A 3 11.32 4.79 14.07
CA GLU A 3 10.94 3.53 13.44
C GLU A 3 9.42 3.53 13.23
N PHE A 4 9.00 4.03 12.07
CA PHE A 4 7.64 3.88 11.59
C PHE A 4 7.47 2.43 11.13
N THR A 5 7.36 1.52 12.09
CA THR A 5 6.97 0.13 11.85
C THR A 5 5.50 0.13 11.47
N TRP A 6 5.19 0.50 10.22
CA TRP A 6 3.87 0.22 9.66
C TRP A 6 3.71 -1.29 9.67
N VAL A 7 2.85 -1.78 10.55
CA VAL A 7 2.44 -3.18 10.53
C VAL A 7 1.52 -3.30 9.32
N LEU A 8 2.09 -3.66 8.15
CA LEU A 8 1.33 -3.85 6.92
C LEU A 8 0.19 -4.87 7.07
N ASN A 9 0.27 -5.72 8.10
CA ASN A 9 -0.81 -6.65 8.48
C ASN A 9 -2.08 -5.95 8.96
N ASP A 10 -2.00 -4.69 9.40
CA ASP A 10 -3.16 -3.90 9.81
C ASP A 10 -3.85 -3.24 8.60
N LEU A 11 -3.27 -3.33 7.39
CA LEU A 11 -3.89 -2.80 6.18
C LEU A 11 -4.99 -3.73 5.67
N ILE A 12 -6.17 -3.17 5.46
CA ILE A 12 -7.32 -3.85 4.86
C ILE A 12 -7.54 -3.26 3.47
N ILE A 13 -7.76 -4.12 2.47
CA ILE A 13 -8.14 -3.70 1.13
C ILE A 13 -9.63 -3.36 1.13
N ASN A 14 -9.96 -2.16 0.66
CA ASN A 14 -11.34 -1.72 0.50
C ASN A 14 -11.81 -2.05 -0.93
N THR A 15 -12.76 -2.98 -1.07
CA THR A 15 -13.32 -3.39 -2.36
C THR A 15 -14.42 -2.47 -2.87
N GLN A 16 -14.78 -1.45 -2.09
CA GLN A 16 -15.75 -0.40 -2.44
C GLN A 16 -14.99 0.91 -2.61
N ALA A 17 -14.30 1.07 -3.75
CA ALA A 17 -13.58 2.30 -4.04
C ALA A 17 -14.54 3.50 -4.05
N ASN A 18 -14.21 4.56 -3.31
CA ASN A 18 -14.98 5.80 -3.32
C ASN A 18 -14.80 6.50 -4.69
N ASP A 19 -15.93 6.84 -5.33
CA ASP A 19 -15.97 7.42 -6.66
C ASP A 19 -15.55 8.89 -6.72
N GLU A 20 -15.50 9.58 -5.58
CA GLU A 20 -15.24 11.02 -5.49
C GLU A 20 -13.78 11.40 -5.83
N ASN A 21 -12.82 10.47 -5.66
CA ASN A 21 -11.39 10.70 -5.88
C ASN A 21 -10.79 9.85 -7.01
N ARG A 22 -11.60 9.47 -8.01
CA ARG A 22 -11.13 8.61 -9.11
C ARG A 22 -10.02 9.29 -9.92
N ARG A 23 -8.78 8.81 -9.74
CA ARG A 23 -7.66 9.00 -10.68
C ARG A 23 -7.03 7.67 -11.06
N ALA A 24 -6.23 7.69 -12.12
CA ALA A 24 -5.39 6.56 -12.46
C ALA A 24 -4.36 6.30 -11.34
N LEU A 25 -4.14 5.02 -11.05
CA LEU A 25 -3.05 4.59 -10.18
C LEU A 25 -1.72 4.75 -10.90
N THR A 26 -0.71 5.19 -10.16
CA THR A 26 0.68 5.17 -10.59
C THR A 26 1.19 3.72 -10.61
N LEU A 27 2.30 3.49 -11.30
CA LEU A 27 2.93 2.17 -11.33
C LEU A 27 3.27 1.65 -9.93
N HIS A 28 3.79 2.49 -9.04
CA HIS A 28 4.14 2.08 -7.68
C HIS A 28 2.91 1.69 -6.85
N GLU A 29 1.81 2.44 -6.97
CA GLU A 29 0.54 2.11 -6.30
C GLU A 29 -0.03 0.80 -6.80
N ILE A 30 0.04 0.52 -8.11
CA ILE A 30 -0.39 -0.77 -8.68
C ILE A 30 0.46 -1.91 -8.12
N LEU A 31 1.79 -1.75 -8.07
CA LEU A 31 2.69 -2.78 -7.55
C LEU A 31 2.44 -3.05 -6.07
N VAL A 32 2.30 -2.00 -5.25
CA VAL A 32 2.03 -2.11 -3.81
C VAL A 32 0.67 -2.74 -3.57
N LEU A 33 -0.39 -2.26 -4.24
CA LEU A 33 -1.74 -2.81 -4.08
C LEU A 33 -1.79 -4.28 -4.51
N GLY A 34 -1.17 -4.63 -5.63
CA GLY A 34 -1.09 -6.01 -6.10
C GLY A 34 -0.38 -6.92 -5.10
N TRP A 35 0.73 -6.47 -4.52
CA TRP A 35 1.45 -7.20 -3.49
C TRP A 35 0.59 -7.41 -2.23
N LEU A 36 -0.10 -6.37 -1.76
CA LEU A 36 -1.01 -6.46 -0.61
C LEU A 36 -2.17 -7.42 -0.86
N VAL A 37 -2.72 -7.45 -2.08
CA VAL A 37 -3.78 -8.39 -2.47
C VAL A 37 -3.27 -9.84 -2.46
N PHE A 38 -2.06 -10.07 -2.96
CA PHE A 38 -1.49 -11.41 -3.07
C PHE A 38 -1.08 -11.98 -1.70
N TYR A 39 -0.45 -11.17 -0.85
CA TYR A 39 0.02 -11.58 0.47
C TYR A 39 -0.94 -11.08 1.54
N THR A 40 -1.96 -11.87 1.89
CA THR A 40 -2.97 -11.50 2.88
C THR A 40 -2.55 -11.78 4.33
N SER A 41 -1.52 -12.58 4.53
CA SER A 41 -0.91 -12.89 5.82
C SER A 41 0.60 -12.66 5.76
N ASP A 42 1.20 -12.25 6.87
CA ASP A 42 2.65 -12.13 7.04
C ASP A 42 3.31 -11.06 6.14
N ARG A 43 2.71 -9.88 6.14
CA ARG A 43 3.18 -8.75 5.34
C ARG A 43 4.37 -8.05 6.01
N HIS A 44 5.57 -8.39 5.58
CA HIS A 44 6.78 -7.68 5.99
C HIS A 44 7.13 -6.53 5.04
N TYR A 45 7.38 -5.34 5.61
CA TYR A 45 7.75 -4.15 4.86
C TYR A 45 8.99 -4.34 3.99
N SER A 46 10.00 -5.04 4.51
CA SER A 46 11.22 -5.36 3.74
C SER A 46 10.95 -6.22 2.51
N ASN A 47 9.98 -7.13 2.58
CA ASN A 47 9.62 -8.00 1.45
C ASN A 47 8.92 -7.18 0.37
N LEU A 48 8.00 -6.29 0.77
CA LEU A 48 7.33 -5.36 -0.12
C LEU A 48 8.34 -4.50 -0.90
N LEU A 49 9.29 -3.85 -0.21
CA LEU A 49 10.32 -3.03 -0.87
C LEU A 49 11.14 -3.84 -1.88
N ARG A 50 11.59 -5.02 -1.47
CA ARG A 50 12.44 -5.89 -2.30
C ARG A 50 11.70 -6.41 -3.53
N GLU A 51 10.47 -6.87 -3.36
CA GLU A 51 9.69 -7.53 -4.43
C GLU A 51 9.11 -6.51 -5.40
N CYS A 52 8.69 -5.34 -4.92
CA CYS A 52 8.24 -4.25 -5.77
C CYS A 52 9.38 -3.36 -6.30
N LYS A 53 10.64 -3.61 -5.87
CA LYS A 53 11.84 -2.82 -6.23
C LYS A 53 11.67 -1.32 -5.93
N LEU A 54 11.16 -1.01 -4.74
CA LEU A 54 10.88 0.36 -4.30
C LEU A 54 11.90 0.84 -3.27
N THR A 55 12.19 2.15 -3.29
CA THR A 55 12.78 2.80 -2.11
C THR A 55 11.73 2.96 -1.00
N PRO A 56 12.13 3.15 0.26
CA PRO A 56 11.19 3.44 1.35
C PRO A 56 10.27 4.62 1.05
N GLU A 57 10.79 5.68 0.44
CA GLU A 57 10.03 6.89 0.09
C GLU A 57 8.97 6.59 -0.97
N GLN A 58 9.34 5.89 -2.05
CA GLN A 58 8.41 5.50 -3.10
C GLN A 58 7.29 4.59 -2.57
N CYS A 59 7.63 3.68 -1.66
CA CYS A 59 6.65 2.81 -1.05
C CYS A 59 5.71 3.58 -0.11
N HIS A 60 6.24 4.56 0.63
CA HIS A 60 5.45 5.41 1.51
C HIS A 60 4.47 6.27 0.71
N GLU A 61 4.94 6.93 -0.36
CA GLU A 61 4.09 7.72 -1.26
C GLU A 61 2.98 6.86 -1.88
N ALA A 62 3.32 5.64 -2.31
CA ALA A 62 2.34 4.71 -2.87
C ALA A 62 1.28 4.28 -1.84
N LEU A 63 1.69 3.95 -0.60
CA LEU A 63 0.74 3.61 0.46
C LEU A 63 -0.17 4.78 0.82
N GLN A 64 0.39 6.00 0.89
CA GLN A 64 -0.39 7.21 1.15
C GLN A 64 -1.42 7.46 0.04
N GLY A 65 -1.02 7.37 -1.22
CA GLY A 65 -1.94 7.54 -2.34
C GLY A 65 -3.06 6.50 -2.36
N LEU A 66 -2.78 5.24 -2.01
CA LEU A 66 -3.81 4.20 -1.87
C LEU A 66 -4.78 4.46 -0.70
N LEU A 67 -4.33 5.09 0.39
CA LEU A 67 -5.18 5.52 1.50
C LEU A 67 -6.09 6.69 1.08
N GLU A 68 -5.55 7.68 0.36
CA GLU A 68 -6.31 8.83 -0.15
C GLU A 68 -7.39 8.44 -1.18
N LEU A 69 -7.13 7.37 -1.94
CA LEU A 69 -8.08 6.77 -2.88
C LEU A 69 -9.07 5.81 -2.22
N ASP A 70 -8.98 5.64 -0.89
CA ASP A 70 -9.81 4.70 -0.13
C ASP A 70 -9.78 3.27 -0.70
N LEU A 71 -8.62 2.84 -1.23
CA LEU A 71 -8.39 1.48 -1.74
C LEU A 71 -7.80 0.56 -0.67
N ILE A 72 -7.11 1.16 0.30
CA ILE A 72 -6.68 0.49 1.52
C ILE A 72 -7.07 1.35 2.72
N ARG A 73 -7.23 0.72 3.88
CA ARG A 73 -7.47 1.39 5.16
C ARG A 73 -6.64 0.73 6.26
N VAL A 74 -6.35 1.46 7.32
CA VAL A 74 -5.74 0.91 8.53
C VAL A 74 -6.85 0.35 9.42
N ARG A 75 -6.67 -0.87 9.93
CA ARG A 75 -7.56 -1.49 10.92
C ARG A 75 -7.43 -0.83 12.29
#